data_AF-A0A662I2Q2-F1
#
_entry.id   AF-A0A662I2Q2-F1
#
_cell.length_a   1.000
_cell.length_b   1.000
_cell.length_c   1.000
_cell.angle_alpha   90.00
_cell.angle_beta   90.00
_cell.angle_gamma   90.00
#
_symmetry.space_group_name_H-M   'P 1'
#
loop_
_entity.id
_entity.type
_entity.pdbx_description
1 polymer ?
#
loop_
_entity_poly.entity_id
_entity_poly.type
_entity_poly.pdbx_seq_one_letter_code
_entity_poly.pdbx_strand_id
1 'polypeptide(L)'
;MLTAKKIVCPECRSKIIIDREAVEVAKKKARFSGIYSLAFHHEDHVLLVYIDESGDIRGIETTPLFKSDKPLFLKFDIVPVPNSRDKMPSLNKLSNEELAVLSRCDGETSAREIAEALGVSYGQVKAILEKLFSEKYLKELKEVVI
;
A
#
# COMPACT_ATOMS: atom_id res chain seq x y z
N MET A 1 -6.01 -12.31 -22.21
CA MET A 1 -4.55 -12.54 -22.06
C MET A 1 -4.00 -11.42 -21.18
N LEU A 2 -3.42 -11.74 -20.01
CA LEU A 2 -2.76 -10.74 -19.16
C LEU A 2 -1.36 -10.48 -19.70
N THR A 3 -1.10 -9.22 -20.03
CA THR A 3 0.14 -8.73 -20.63
C THR A 3 0.91 -7.89 -19.63
N ALA A 4 2.24 -7.95 -19.69
CA ALA A 4 3.10 -7.03 -18.95
C ALA A 4 2.64 -5.59 -19.19
N LYS A 5 2.59 -4.78 -18.15
CA LYS A 5 2.16 -3.38 -18.23
C LYS A 5 3.39 -2.48 -18.31
N LYS A 6 3.32 -1.45 -19.15
CA LYS A 6 4.37 -0.44 -19.28
C LYS A 6 3.81 0.88 -18.79
N ILE A 7 4.54 1.54 -17.91
CA ILE A 7 4.18 2.87 -17.40
C ILE A 7 5.39 3.80 -17.42
N VAL A 8 5.12 5.08 -17.25
CA VAL A 8 6.13 6.13 -17.12
C VAL A 8 5.94 6.78 -15.76
N CYS A 9 7.02 6.89 -14.99
CA CYS A 9 7.01 7.64 -13.74
C CYS A 9 6.68 9.12 -14.02
N PRO A 10 5.67 9.72 -13.36
CA PRO A 10 5.32 11.11 -13.59
C PRO A 10 6.42 12.09 -13.08
N GLU A 11 7.23 11.68 -12.12
CA GLU A 11 8.29 12.52 -11.52
C GLU A 11 9.59 12.50 -12.34
N CYS A 12 10.24 11.33 -12.43
CA CYS A 12 11.55 11.21 -13.09
C CYS A 12 11.50 10.76 -14.56
N ARG A 13 10.29 10.50 -15.10
CA ARG A 13 10.07 10.04 -16.49
C ARG A 13 10.72 8.69 -16.84
N SER A 14 11.23 7.97 -15.86
CA SER A 14 11.73 6.59 -16.01
C SER A 14 10.62 5.65 -16.47
N LYS A 15 10.96 4.73 -17.39
CA LYS A 15 10.04 3.70 -17.89
C LYS A 15 10.09 2.50 -16.96
N ILE A 16 8.94 2.07 -16.46
CA ILE A 16 8.82 0.87 -15.62
C ILE A 16 8.03 -0.19 -16.38
N ILE A 17 8.53 -1.43 -16.30
CA ILE A 17 7.86 -2.62 -16.81
C ILE A 17 7.38 -3.40 -15.59
N ILE A 18 6.07 -3.54 -15.48
CA ILE A 18 5.44 -4.41 -14.48
C ILE A 18 5.24 -5.76 -15.16
N ASP A 19 6.02 -6.74 -14.74
CA ASP A 19 5.92 -8.08 -15.29
C ASP A 19 4.58 -8.74 -14.93
N ARG A 20 4.32 -9.86 -15.59
CA ARG A 20 3.06 -10.59 -15.44
C ARG A 20 2.87 -11.13 -14.02
N GLU A 21 3.93 -11.56 -13.35
CA GLU A 21 3.86 -12.16 -12.03
C GLU A 21 3.46 -11.11 -10.98
N ALA A 22 4.08 -9.93 -11.02
CA ALA A 22 3.74 -8.81 -10.16
C ALA A 22 2.28 -8.37 -10.33
N VAL A 23 1.76 -8.36 -11.57
CA VAL A 23 0.33 -8.07 -11.83
C VAL A 23 -0.58 -9.13 -11.20
N GLU A 24 -0.25 -10.42 -11.31
CA GLU A 24 -1.07 -11.48 -10.71
C GLU A 24 -1.07 -11.44 -9.17
N VAL A 25 0.08 -11.15 -8.55
CA VAL A 25 0.17 -10.94 -7.11
C VAL A 25 -0.71 -9.75 -6.69
N ALA A 26 -0.59 -8.62 -7.39
CA ALA A 26 -1.39 -7.44 -7.11
C ALA A 26 -2.89 -7.71 -7.24
N LYS A 27 -3.32 -8.41 -8.29
CA LYS A 27 -4.73 -8.83 -8.47
C LYS A 27 -5.25 -9.68 -7.32
N LYS A 28 -4.44 -10.64 -6.86
CA LYS A 28 -4.82 -11.51 -5.73
C LYS A 28 -5.02 -10.70 -4.46
N LYS A 29 -4.10 -9.77 -4.16
CA LYS A 29 -4.20 -8.88 -2.98
C LYS A 29 -5.32 -7.85 -3.10
N ALA A 30 -5.58 -7.34 -4.30
CA ALA A 30 -6.67 -6.39 -4.56
C ALA A 30 -8.08 -6.97 -4.30
N ARG A 31 -8.25 -8.29 -4.15
CA ARG A 31 -9.55 -8.92 -3.83
C ARG A 31 -10.13 -8.47 -2.48
N PHE A 32 -9.29 -8.01 -1.55
CA PHE A 32 -9.74 -7.61 -0.22
C PHE A 32 -10.23 -6.16 -0.18
N SER A 33 -9.47 -5.24 -0.76
CA SER A 33 -9.69 -3.78 -0.75
C SER A 33 -10.28 -3.23 -2.05
N GLY A 34 -10.40 -4.05 -3.10
CA GLY A 34 -10.74 -3.64 -4.47
C GLY A 34 -9.57 -3.03 -5.26
N ILE A 35 -8.45 -2.74 -4.60
CA ILE A 35 -7.28 -2.06 -5.17
C ILE A 35 -6.02 -2.40 -4.38
N TYR A 36 -4.90 -2.64 -5.06
CA TYR A 36 -3.60 -2.88 -4.45
C TYR A 36 -2.55 -2.01 -5.13
N SER A 37 -1.62 -1.44 -4.37
CA SER A 37 -0.51 -0.66 -4.93
C SER A 37 0.74 -1.53 -5.12
N LEU A 38 1.38 -1.45 -6.29
CA LEU A 38 2.78 -1.86 -6.44
C LEU A 38 3.68 -0.66 -6.18
N ALA A 39 4.74 -0.86 -5.42
CA ALA A 39 5.71 0.16 -5.08
C ALA A 39 7.04 -0.08 -5.80
N PHE A 40 7.57 0.95 -6.45
CA PHE A 40 8.88 0.93 -7.08
C PHE A 40 9.74 2.04 -6.48
N HIS A 41 10.86 1.66 -5.88
CA HIS A 41 11.81 2.62 -5.32
C HIS A 41 12.63 3.26 -6.44
N HIS A 42 12.64 4.58 -6.47
CA HIS A 42 13.63 5.39 -7.18
C HIS A 42 14.59 6.01 -6.16
N GLU A 43 15.58 6.79 -6.62
CA GLU A 43 16.63 7.31 -5.74
C GLU A 43 16.11 8.22 -4.62
N ASP A 44 15.09 9.04 -4.91
CA ASP A 44 14.55 10.09 -4.02
C ASP A 44 13.03 9.98 -3.76
N HIS A 45 12.32 9.10 -4.45
CA HIS A 45 10.88 8.89 -4.30
C HIS A 45 10.47 7.43 -4.55
N VAL A 46 9.26 7.09 -4.11
CA VAL A 46 8.58 5.84 -4.45
C VAL A 46 7.50 6.14 -5.49
N LEU A 47 7.45 5.33 -6.55
CA LEU A 47 6.33 5.28 -7.47
C LEU A 47 5.31 4.24 -6.99
N LEU A 48 4.08 4.67 -6.79
CA LEU A 48 2.95 3.81 -6.47
C LEU A 48 2.07 3.63 -7.71
N VAL A 49 1.80 2.37 -8.04
CA VAL A 49 0.97 1.98 -9.18
C VAL A 49 -0.23 1.22 -8.65
N TYR A 50 -1.42 1.80 -8.79
CA TYR A 50 -2.64 1.19 -8.30
C TYR A 50 -3.22 0.23 -9.32
N ILE A 51 -3.37 -1.03 -8.92
CA ILE A 51 -3.90 -2.13 -9.72
C ILE A 51 -5.18 -2.64 -9.06
N ASP A 52 -6.23 -2.81 -9.84
CA ASP A 52 -7.49 -3.37 -9.35
C ASP A 52 -7.58 -4.91 -9.44
N GLU A 53 -8.70 -5.47 -9.02
CA GLU A 53 -8.97 -6.92 -9.07
C GLU A 53 -8.98 -7.51 -10.50
N SER A 54 -9.18 -6.69 -11.52
CA SER A 54 -9.11 -7.09 -12.94
C SER A 54 -7.67 -7.13 -13.46
N GLY A 55 -6.75 -6.40 -12.83
CA GLY A 55 -5.37 -6.20 -13.27
C GLY A 55 -5.18 -4.92 -14.07
N ASP A 56 -6.13 -4.00 -14.01
CA ASP A 56 -6.06 -2.71 -14.68
C ASP A 56 -5.42 -1.66 -13.79
N ILE A 57 -4.65 -0.78 -14.42
CA ILE A 57 -4.04 0.35 -13.74
C ILE A 57 -5.10 1.44 -13.57
N ARG A 58 -5.37 1.82 -12.31
CA ARG A 58 -6.36 2.83 -11.96
C ARG A 58 -5.75 4.19 -11.66
N GLY A 59 -4.47 4.22 -11.32
CA GLY A 59 -3.74 5.45 -11.04
C GLY A 59 -2.26 5.21 -10.85
N ILE A 60 -1.49 6.28 -10.95
CA ILE A 60 -0.05 6.30 -10.71
C ILE A 60 0.23 7.57 -9.91
N GLU A 61 0.94 7.43 -8.79
CA GLU A 61 1.37 8.56 -7.96
C GLU A 61 2.80 8.40 -7.46
N THR A 62 3.41 9.48 -7.01
CA THR A 62 4.76 9.51 -6.45
C THR A 62 4.74 10.09 -5.04
N THR A 63 5.57 9.54 -4.16
CA THR A 63 5.75 10.02 -2.78
C THR A 63 7.24 10.09 -2.44
N PRO A 64 7.72 11.13 -1.75
CA PRO A 64 9.13 11.24 -1.38
C PRO A 64 9.56 10.13 -0.41
N LEU A 65 10.82 9.68 -0.52
CA LEU A 65 11.37 8.68 0.39
C LEU A 65 11.67 9.25 1.78
N PHE A 66 11.11 8.62 2.81
CA PHE A 66 11.49 8.80 4.20
C PHE A 66 12.74 7.98 4.50
N LYS A 67 13.83 8.65 4.91
CA LYS A 67 15.04 8.01 5.43
C LYS A 67 15.07 8.13 6.94
N SER A 68 15.01 6.99 7.64
CA SER A 68 15.24 6.95 9.08
C SER A 68 16.72 6.66 9.34
N ASP A 69 17.44 7.64 9.88
CA ASP A 69 18.84 7.46 10.31
C ASP A 69 18.95 6.71 11.65
N LYS A 70 17.83 6.30 12.25
CA LYS A 70 17.78 5.60 13.53
C LYS A 70 17.10 4.23 13.40
N PRO A 71 17.66 3.17 14.01
CA PRO A 71 17.00 1.87 14.06
C PRO A 71 15.74 1.92 14.94
N LEU A 72 14.63 1.40 14.41
CA LEU A 72 13.39 1.22 15.15
C LEU A 72 13.47 -0.10 15.93
N PHE A 73 13.69 -0.01 17.25
CA PHE A 73 13.65 -1.17 18.15
C PHE A 73 12.20 -1.44 18.61
N LEU A 74 11.39 -2.04 17.73
CA LEU A 74 10.06 -2.54 18.08
C LEU A 74 10.09 -4.06 18.19
N LYS A 75 9.70 -4.59 19.37
CA LYS A 75 9.64 -6.03 19.66
C LYS A 75 8.39 -6.72 19.13
N PHE A 76 7.48 -5.95 18.53
CA PHE A 76 6.24 -6.40 17.94
C PHE A 76 5.91 -5.47 16.77
N ASP A 77 5.17 -5.98 15.79
CA ASP A 77 4.63 -5.23 14.65
C ASP A 77 3.11 -5.34 14.60
N ILE A 78 2.49 -4.57 13.71
CA ILE A 78 1.04 -4.52 13.53
C ILE A 78 0.71 -5.04 12.14
N VAL A 79 -0.15 -6.04 12.04
CA VAL A 79 -0.73 -6.51 10.79
C VAL A 79 -2.18 -6.02 10.69
N PRO A 80 -2.47 -5.01 9.86
CA PRO A 80 -3.83 -4.49 9.69
C PRO A 80 -4.69 -5.44 8.85
N VAL A 81 -5.86 -5.78 9.38
CA VAL A 81 -6.87 -6.60 8.71
C VAL A 81 -7.99 -5.70 8.20
N PRO A 82 -8.28 -5.68 6.89
CA PRO A 82 -9.32 -4.83 6.33
C PRO A 82 -10.72 -5.33 6.76
N ASN A 83 -11.69 -4.42 6.83
CA ASN A 83 -13.10 -4.83 6.87
C ASN A 83 -13.52 -5.43 5.52
N SER A 84 -14.59 -6.21 5.54
CA SER A 84 -15.19 -6.70 4.31
C SER A 84 -15.74 -5.52 3.49
N ARG A 85 -15.69 -5.65 2.16
CA ARG A 85 -16.02 -4.56 1.22
C ARG A 85 -17.44 -3.99 1.43
N ASP A 86 -18.38 -4.81 1.86
CA ASP A 86 -19.76 -4.44 2.20
C ASP A 86 -19.88 -3.59 3.48
N LYS A 87 -18.90 -3.67 4.38
CA LYS A 87 -18.85 -2.94 5.66
C LYS A 87 -17.93 -1.72 5.61
N MET A 88 -17.16 -1.57 4.54
CA MET A 88 -16.18 -0.51 4.41
C MET A 88 -16.88 0.81 4.06
N PRO A 89 -16.55 1.92 4.75
CA PRO A 89 -17.05 3.23 4.37
C PRO A 89 -16.57 3.66 2.99
N SER A 90 -17.13 4.77 2.48
CA SER A 90 -16.75 5.31 1.18
C SER A 90 -15.28 5.76 1.14
N LEU A 91 -14.51 5.19 0.21
CA LEU A 91 -13.10 5.52 -0.04
C LEU A 91 -12.86 6.98 -0.43
N ASN A 92 -13.88 7.67 -0.96
CA ASN A 92 -13.77 9.09 -1.38
C ASN A 92 -13.51 10.06 -0.20
N LYS A 93 -13.60 9.59 1.04
CA LYS A 93 -13.32 10.38 2.24
C LYS A 93 -11.86 10.32 2.68
N LEU A 94 -11.06 9.44 2.07
CA LEU A 94 -9.67 9.21 2.43
C LEU A 94 -8.76 10.09 1.58
N SER A 95 -7.67 10.55 2.17
CA SER A 95 -6.56 11.14 1.43
C SER A 95 -5.85 10.09 0.58
N ASN A 96 -5.03 10.51 -0.38
CA ASN A 96 -4.22 9.58 -1.17
C ASN A 96 -3.28 8.74 -0.30
N GLU A 97 -2.69 9.35 0.74
CA GLU A 97 -1.80 8.67 1.68
C GLU A 97 -2.56 7.59 2.48
N GLU A 98 -3.78 7.91 2.92
CA GLU A 98 -4.66 6.95 3.60
C GLU A 98 -5.10 5.82 2.68
N LEU A 99 -5.40 6.13 1.41
CA LEU A 99 -5.71 5.12 0.39
C LEU A 99 -4.50 4.23 0.09
N ALA A 100 -3.30 4.81 0.01
CA ALA A 100 -2.07 4.07 -0.20
C ALA A 100 -1.83 3.06 0.94
N VAL A 101 -1.99 3.48 2.20
CA VAL A 101 -1.89 2.59 3.37
C VAL A 101 -2.99 1.53 3.35
N LEU A 102 -4.26 1.94 3.17
CA LEU A 102 -5.40 1.02 3.15
C LEU A 102 -5.27 -0.03 2.05
N SER A 103 -4.73 0.33 0.88
CA SER A 103 -4.53 -0.58 -0.25
C SER A 103 -3.62 -1.78 0.08
N ARG A 104 -2.79 -1.67 1.12
CA ARG A 104 -1.87 -2.72 1.58
C ARG A 104 -2.35 -3.44 2.83
N CYS A 105 -3.51 -3.05 3.39
CA CYS A 105 -4.12 -3.72 4.52
C CYS A 105 -4.83 -4.99 4.02
N ASP A 106 -4.13 -6.12 4.04
CA ASP A 106 -4.63 -7.42 3.57
C ASP A 106 -4.67 -8.50 4.66
N GLY A 107 -4.33 -8.14 5.90
CA GLY A 107 -4.23 -9.07 7.01
C GLY A 107 -2.99 -9.96 7.00
N GLU A 108 -2.04 -9.72 6.10
CA GLU A 108 -0.76 -10.41 6.00
C GLU A 108 0.43 -9.44 6.10
N THR A 109 0.33 -8.29 5.46
CA THR A 109 1.41 -7.28 5.36
C THR A 109 1.52 -6.46 6.64
N SER A 110 2.71 -6.35 7.21
CA SER A 110 2.93 -5.62 8.46
C SER A 110 3.03 -4.09 8.26
N ALA A 111 2.80 -3.31 9.30
CA ALA A 111 2.93 -1.86 9.28
C ALA A 111 4.34 -1.40 8.91
N ARG A 112 5.37 -2.17 9.28
CA ARG A 112 6.75 -1.94 8.84
C ARG A 112 6.91 -2.17 7.34
N GLU A 113 6.42 -3.30 6.82
CA GLU A 113 6.48 -3.59 5.38
C GLU A 113 5.70 -2.55 4.57
N ILE A 114 4.57 -2.06 5.10
CA ILE A 114 3.81 -0.95 4.50
C ILE A 114 4.64 0.33 4.50
N ALA A 115 5.27 0.69 5.61
CA ALA A 115 6.10 1.88 5.72
C ALA A 115 7.28 1.86 4.74
N GLU A 116 7.99 0.73 4.68
CA GLU A 116 9.09 0.51 3.74
C GLU A 116 8.61 0.62 2.30
N ALA A 117 7.52 -0.08 1.95
CA ALA A 117 6.97 -0.07 0.60
C ALA A 117 6.48 1.31 0.16
N LEU A 118 5.89 2.09 1.06
CA LEU A 118 5.38 3.43 0.74
C LEU A 118 6.45 4.52 0.90
N GLY A 119 7.65 4.17 1.39
CA GLY A 119 8.70 5.15 1.66
C GLY A 119 8.30 6.17 2.71
N VAL A 120 7.49 5.82 3.69
CA VAL A 120 7.05 6.73 4.78
C VAL A 120 7.52 6.21 6.13
N SER A 121 7.43 7.04 7.17
CA SER A 121 7.82 6.59 8.51
C SER A 121 6.81 5.59 9.09
N TYR A 122 7.31 4.64 9.89
CA TYR A 122 6.46 3.72 10.64
C TYR A 122 5.41 4.46 11.49
N GLY A 123 5.80 5.57 12.12
CA GLY A 123 4.91 6.38 12.94
C GLY A 123 3.75 6.96 12.15
N GLN A 124 4.00 7.41 10.91
CA GLN A 124 2.94 7.88 10.00
C GLN A 124 1.99 6.75 9.63
N VAL A 125 2.52 5.58 9.23
CA VAL A 125 1.68 4.41 8.92
C VAL A 125 0.83 4.04 10.13
N LYS A 126 1.42 3.95 11.32
CA LYS A 126 0.69 3.63 12.56
C LYS A 126 -0.44 4.61 12.83
N ALA A 127 -0.21 5.92 12.69
CA ALA A 127 -1.24 6.93 12.88
C ALA A 127 -2.38 6.78 11.87
N ILE A 128 -2.06 6.50 10.60
CA ILE A 128 -3.06 6.24 9.56
C ILE A 128 -3.85 4.96 9.87
N LEU A 129 -3.18 3.87 10.27
CA LEU A 129 -3.84 2.61 10.63
C LEU A 129 -4.80 2.77 11.82
N GLU A 130 -4.41 3.53 12.85
CA GLU A 130 -5.28 3.85 13.98
C GLU A 130 -6.51 4.65 13.53
N LYS A 131 -6.33 5.63 12.65
CA LYS A 131 -7.45 6.38 12.07
C LYS A 131 -8.37 5.47 11.27
N LEU A 132 -7.84 4.69 10.34
CA LEU A 132 -8.60 3.76 9.49
C LEU A 132 -9.37 2.72 10.33
N PHE A 133 -8.80 2.25 11.44
CA PHE A 133 -9.48 1.38 12.39
C PHE A 133 -10.63 2.08 13.11
N SER A 134 -10.40 3.31 13.60
CA SER A 134 -11.43 4.11 14.27
C SER A 134 -12.63 4.42 13.36
N GLU A 135 -12.36 4.65 12.07
CA GLU A 135 -13.35 4.96 11.05
C GLU A 135 -13.98 3.72 10.40
N LYS A 136 -13.67 2.52 10.89
CA LYS A 136 -14.22 1.23 10.42
C LYS A 136 -13.80 0.81 9.01
N TYR A 137 -12.68 1.30 8.48
CA TYR A 137 -12.06 0.70 7.29
C TYR A 137 -11.33 -0.61 7.63
N LEU A 138 -10.80 -0.72 8.86
CA LEU A 138 -10.12 -1.93 9.33
C LEU A 138 -11.00 -2.69 10.33
N LYS A 139 -10.96 -4.02 10.23
CA LYS A 139 -11.63 -4.93 11.16
C LYS A 139 -10.83 -5.07 12.46
N GLU A 140 -9.51 -5.15 12.34
CA GLU A 140 -8.60 -5.51 13.41
C GLU A 140 -7.18 -5.00 13.11
N LEU A 141 -6.43 -4.69 14.17
CA LEU A 141 -4.99 -4.46 14.13
C LEU A 141 -4.32 -5.57 14.94
N LYS A 142 -3.73 -6.57 14.28
CA LYS A 142 -3.12 -7.72 14.97
C LYS A 142 -1.70 -7.40 15.37
N GLU A 143 -1.36 -7.59 16.64
CA GLU A 143 0.02 -7.52 17.08
C GLU A 143 0.74 -8.85 16.76
N VAL A 144 1.89 -8.77 16.11
CA VAL A 144 2.74 -9.92 15.79
C VAL A 144 4.13 -9.71 16.39
N VAL A 145 4.66 -10.74 17.05
CA VAL A 145 6.03 -10.70 17.60
C VAL A 145 7.03 -10.95 16.46
N ILE A 146 8.12 -10.18 16.44
CA ILE A 146 9.18 -10.24 15.42
C ILE A 146 10.36 -11.04 15.95
#